data_AF-A0ABD3QUL7-F1
#
_entry.id   AF-A0ABD3QUL7-F1
#
_cell.length_a   1.000
_cell.length_b   1.000
_cell.length_c   1.000
_cell.angle_alpha   90.00
_cell.angle_beta   90.00
_cell.angle_gamma   90.00
#
_symmetry.space_group_name_H-M   'P 1'
#
loop_
_entity.id
_entity.type
_entity.pdbx_description
1 polymer ?
#
loop_
_entity_poly.entity_id
_entity_poly.type
_entity_poly.pdbx_seq_one_letter_code
_entity_poly.pdbx_strand_id
1 'polypeptide(L)'
;MKEFLRANEVFRNRNKGGHRGLLDVALTLTTFVSLAVPSQQLSLSTVISALPVNSWSLPMRRVQATENLSTKTFVKPIAVPSLQVSMAVDRGINGVYNARDPKSIPAGFVRMCHKAGGFAPRPIWDELTNGVTPWFESKDGCFMYFNCHDSRWWIDDSSGSPMYLAVPDESLLLPPINGWVTLTGRKAGAPRMNFI
;
A
#
# COMPACT_ATOMS: atom_id res chain seq x y z
N MET A 1 -3.23 3.73 17.80
CA MET A 1 -2.31 2.56 17.75
C MET A 1 -3.05 1.24 17.94
N LYS A 2 -3.89 1.07 18.99
CA LYS A 2 -4.76 -0.10 19.14
C LYS A 2 -5.74 -0.30 17.98
N GLU A 3 -6.32 0.77 17.41
CA GLU A 3 -7.28 0.68 16.29
C GLU A 3 -6.63 0.30 14.94
N PHE A 4 -5.39 0.73 14.67
CA PHE A 4 -4.63 0.28 13.47
C PHE A 4 -4.22 -1.19 13.60
N LEU A 5 -3.79 -1.60 14.79
CA LEU A 5 -3.56 -3.01 15.09
C LEU A 5 -4.86 -3.82 15.03
N ARG A 6 -6.00 -3.28 15.47
CA ARG A 6 -7.31 -3.95 15.39
C ARG A 6 -7.77 -4.14 13.94
N ALA A 7 -7.57 -3.14 13.08
CA ALA A 7 -7.85 -3.25 11.64
C ALA A 7 -6.98 -4.34 10.98
N ASN A 8 -5.71 -4.45 11.36
CA ASN A 8 -4.80 -5.48 10.84
C ASN A 8 -4.94 -6.86 11.53
N GLU A 9 -5.40 -6.93 12.77
CA GLU A 9 -5.58 -8.18 13.54
C GLU A 9 -6.90 -8.88 13.17
N VAL A 10 -7.94 -8.12 12.80
CA VAL A 10 -9.12 -8.66 12.09
C VAL A 10 -8.72 -9.27 10.74
N PHE A 11 -7.65 -8.76 10.13
CA PHE A 11 -7.15 -9.23 8.83
C PHE A 11 -6.39 -10.55 8.90
N ARG A 12 -5.57 -10.74 9.96
CA ARG A 12 -4.83 -12.00 10.17
C ARG A 12 -5.74 -13.20 10.44
N ASN A 13 -6.93 -12.98 11.01
CA ASN A 13 -7.86 -14.06 11.38
C ASN A 13 -8.83 -14.49 10.26
N ARG A 14 -9.05 -13.68 9.22
CA ARG A 14 -9.95 -14.07 8.11
C ARG A 14 -9.32 -14.98 7.06
N ASN A 15 -7.99 -15.05 6.98
CA ASN A 15 -7.29 -15.86 5.98
C ASN A 15 -6.92 -17.28 6.44
N LYS A 16 -7.44 -17.74 7.59
CA LYS A 16 -7.16 -19.07 8.15
C LYS A 16 -8.36 -20.00 8.34
N GLY A 17 -9.58 -19.61 7.98
CA GLY A 17 -10.75 -20.45 8.29
C GLY A 17 -11.87 -20.29 7.29
N GLY A 18 -12.07 -21.32 6.45
CA GLY A 18 -13.34 -21.54 5.79
C GLY A 18 -14.44 -21.91 6.81
N HIS A 19 -15.65 -21.51 6.45
CA HIS A 19 -16.97 -21.96 6.96
C HIS A 19 -17.48 -21.46 8.33
N ARG A 20 -18.64 -20.77 8.21
CA ARG A 20 -19.85 -20.75 9.06
C ARG A 20 -19.73 -20.24 10.50
N GLY A 21 -20.69 -19.39 10.88
CA GLY A 21 -21.32 -19.46 12.21
C GLY A 21 -21.49 -18.14 12.94
N LEU A 22 -22.74 -17.88 13.31
CA LEU A 22 -23.25 -16.88 14.25
C LEU A 22 -22.63 -16.99 15.66
N LEU A 23 -22.73 -15.86 16.37
CA LEU A 23 -22.91 -15.67 17.82
C LEU A 23 -21.72 -15.81 18.81
N ASP A 24 -21.83 -14.88 19.76
CA ASP A 24 -21.41 -14.86 21.15
C ASP A 24 -20.04 -14.33 21.60
N VAL A 25 -20.21 -13.30 22.43
CA VAL A 25 -19.29 -12.67 23.35
C VAL A 25 -19.02 -13.65 24.50
N ALA A 26 -17.76 -14.06 24.69
CA ALA A 26 -17.31 -14.56 25.98
C ALA A 26 -15.82 -14.27 26.19
N LEU A 27 -15.55 -13.53 27.25
CA LEU A 27 -14.26 -13.21 27.82
C LEU A 27 -13.76 -14.46 28.57
N THR A 28 -12.58 -14.99 28.24
CA THR A 28 -11.85 -15.88 29.16
C THR A 28 -10.34 -15.77 28.92
N LEU A 29 -9.65 -15.31 29.97
CA LEU A 29 -8.21 -15.37 30.15
C LEU A 29 -7.81 -16.81 30.47
N THR A 30 -6.86 -17.37 29.71
CA THR A 30 -6.11 -18.55 30.14
C THR A 30 -4.68 -18.45 29.63
N THR A 31 -3.75 -18.31 30.58
CA THR A 31 -2.34 -18.70 30.48
C THR A 31 -2.25 -20.17 30.04
N PHE A 32 -1.19 -20.56 29.32
CA PHE A 32 -0.39 -21.77 29.60
C PHE A 32 0.72 -21.96 28.54
N VAL A 33 1.93 -22.08 29.08
CA VAL A 33 3.04 -23.00 28.74
C VAL A 33 3.75 -22.90 27.39
N SER A 34 4.99 -22.43 27.53
CA SER A 34 6.17 -22.66 26.68
C SER A 34 6.49 -24.15 26.55
N LEU A 35 6.59 -24.64 25.30
CA LEU A 35 7.30 -25.88 24.99
C LEU A 35 8.28 -25.63 23.83
N ALA A 36 9.54 -25.89 24.14
CA ALA A 36 10.67 -25.84 23.23
C ALA A 36 10.57 -26.93 22.16
N VAL A 37 11.00 -26.61 20.94
CA VAL A 37 11.15 -27.57 19.83
C VAL A 37 12.64 -27.68 19.49
N PRO A 38 13.21 -28.90 19.39
CA PRO A 38 14.64 -29.11 19.21
C PRO A 38 15.12 -28.93 17.77
N SER A 39 16.31 -28.34 17.64
CA SER A 39 17.13 -28.24 16.44
C SER A 39 17.70 -29.59 16.02
N GLN A 40 17.46 -30.01 14.77
CA GLN A 40 18.31 -30.96 14.05
C GLN A 40 18.24 -30.70 12.54
N GLN A 41 19.41 -30.58 11.91
CA GLN A 41 19.72 -30.97 10.52
C GLN A 41 21.23 -30.68 10.31
N LEU A 42 22.11 -31.67 10.50
CA LEU A 42 22.59 -32.67 9.53
C LEU A 42 23.25 -32.07 8.28
N SER A 43 24.56 -32.34 8.19
CA SER A 43 25.46 -32.07 7.07
C SER A 43 25.34 -33.15 5.97
N LEU A 44 25.76 -32.81 4.75
CA LEU A 44 26.82 -33.47 3.95
C LEU A 44 26.73 -33.06 2.47
N SER A 45 27.76 -32.35 2.00
CA SER A 45 28.69 -32.73 0.93
C SER A 45 28.21 -33.35 -0.41
N THR A 46 28.53 -32.62 -1.49
CA THR A 46 29.18 -33.07 -2.75
C THR A 46 28.34 -33.78 -3.84
N VAL A 47 28.37 -33.28 -5.08
CA VAL A 47 29.10 -33.81 -6.26
C VAL A 47 28.52 -33.24 -7.57
N ILE A 48 29.45 -32.86 -8.45
CA ILE A 48 29.36 -32.34 -9.81
C ILE A 48 28.80 -33.40 -10.79
N SER A 49 28.00 -33.00 -11.78
CA SER A 49 27.95 -33.71 -13.07
C SER A 49 27.52 -32.78 -14.20
N ALA A 50 28.44 -32.58 -15.15
CA ALA A 50 28.25 -31.91 -16.42
C ALA A 50 27.69 -32.89 -17.49
N LEU A 51 27.49 -32.35 -18.71
CA LEU A 51 27.20 -32.95 -20.03
C LEU A 51 25.74 -32.84 -20.51
N PRO A 52 25.47 -32.88 -21.84
CA PRO A 52 26.20 -32.26 -22.96
C PRO A 52 25.29 -31.41 -23.87
N VAL A 53 25.94 -30.70 -24.79
CA VAL A 53 25.41 -29.84 -25.85
C VAL A 53 24.75 -30.70 -26.95
N ASN A 54 23.47 -30.45 -27.23
CA ASN A 54 22.78 -31.03 -28.37
C ASN A 54 22.29 -29.90 -29.29
N SER A 55 23.10 -29.64 -30.32
CA SER A 55 22.87 -28.71 -31.41
C SER A 55 21.78 -29.25 -32.34
N TRP A 56 20.62 -28.58 -32.37
CA TRP A 56 19.59 -28.81 -33.39
C TRP A 56 19.50 -27.54 -34.24
N SER A 57 20.16 -27.57 -35.40
CA SER A 57 20.07 -26.54 -36.43
C SER A 57 18.78 -26.75 -37.23
N LEU A 58 17.75 -25.95 -36.93
CA LEU A 58 16.57 -25.82 -37.79
C LEU A 58 16.81 -24.70 -38.82
N PRO A 59 16.46 -24.90 -40.10
CA PRO A 59 16.49 -23.83 -41.09
C PRO A 59 15.41 -22.81 -40.76
N MET A 60 15.81 -21.68 -40.18
CA MET A 60 14.95 -20.51 -40.00
C MET A 60 14.55 -19.97 -41.38
N ARG A 61 13.31 -20.29 -41.77
CA ARG A 61 12.59 -19.60 -42.84
C ARG A 61 12.48 -18.13 -42.45
N ARG A 62 13.28 -17.28 -43.10
CA ARG A 62 13.23 -15.83 -42.96
C ARG A 62 11.86 -15.34 -43.47
N VAL A 63 10.87 -15.33 -42.59
CA VAL A 63 9.68 -14.51 -42.78
C VAL A 63 10.17 -13.07 -42.63
N GLN A 64 10.15 -12.33 -43.74
CA GLN A 64 10.35 -10.88 -43.71
C GLN A 64 9.19 -10.31 -42.90
N ALA A 65 9.43 -10.12 -41.60
CA ALA A 65 8.61 -9.27 -40.78
C ALA A 65 8.72 -7.88 -41.39
N THR A 66 7.67 -7.45 -42.10
CA THR A 66 7.45 -6.06 -42.44
C THR A 66 7.41 -5.31 -41.11
N GLU A 67 8.50 -4.63 -40.78
CA GLU A 67 8.59 -3.72 -39.66
C GLU A 67 7.58 -2.60 -39.90
N ASN A 68 6.35 -2.83 -39.45
CA ASN A 68 5.37 -1.78 -39.28
C ASN A 68 5.99 -0.82 -38.28
N LEU A 69 6.54 0.26 -38.83
CA LEU A 69 7.10 1.40 -38.13
C LEU A 69 6.03 1.92 -37.17
N SER A 70 6.06 1.38 -35.96
CA SER A 70 5.23 1.79 -34.84
C SER A 70 5.62 3.22 -34.53
N THR A 71 4.91 4.17 -35.13
CA THR A 71 4.94 5.58 -34.77
C THR A 71 4.64 5.64 -33.28
N LYS A 72 5.72 5.75 -32.50
CA LYS A 72 5.72 5.85 -31.04
C LYS A 72 5.03 7.17 -30.72
N THR A 73 3.71 7.12 -30.57
CA THR A 73 2.90 8.27 -30.23
C THR A 73 3.46 8.83 -28.94
N PHE A 74 4.09 10.00 -29.03
CA PHE A 74 4.68 10.67 -27.90
C PHE A 74 3.52 11.26 -27.08
N VAL A 75 2.93 10.43 -26.23
CA VAL A 75 1.87 10.89 -25.32
C VAL A 75 2.54 11.87 -24.36
N LYS A 76 2.15 13.15 -24.45
CA LYS A 76 2.57 14.16 -23.48
C LYS A 76 2.20 13.63 -22.09
N PRO A 77 3.14 13.51 -21.14
CA PRO A 77 2.83 13.02 -19.81
C PRO A 77 1.71 13.86 -19.22
N ILE A 78 0.63 13.21 -18.79
CA ILE A 78 -0.46 13.89 -18.08
C ILE A 78 0.16 14.41 -16.79
N ALA A 79 0.23 15.74 -16.66
CA ALA A 79 0.69 16.38 -15.44
C ALA A 79 -0.37 16.15 -14.36
N VAL A 80 0.01 15.50 -13.27
CA VAL A 80 -0.87 15.32 -12.11
C VAL A 80 -0.91 16.65 -11.35
N PRO A 81 -2.11 17.26 -11.15
CA PRO A 81 -2.22 18.55 -10.47
C PRO A 81 -1.85 18.45 -8.98
N SER A 82 -1.48 19.58 -8.39
CA SER A 82 -1.29 19.68 -6.94
C SER A 82 -2.63 19.89 -6.24
N LEU A 83 -2.68 19.61 -4.94
CA LEU A 83 -3.86 19.79 -4.11
C LEU A 83 -3.62 20.79 -3.00
N GLN A 84 -4.50 21.77 -2.87
CA GLN A 84 -4.60 22.60 -1.68
C GLN A 84 -5.54 21.93 -0.67
N VAL A 85 -5.03 21.60 0.52
CA VAL A 85 -5.82 21.12 1.66
C VAL A 85 -5.96 22.26 2.66
N SER A 86 -7.19 22.49 3.13
CA SER A 86 -7.52 23.59 4.03
C SER A 86 -8.60 23.17 5.04
N MET A 87 -8.80 23.95 6.10
CA MET A 87 -9.87 23.77 7.10
C MET A 87 -9.84 22.44 7.88
N ALA A 88 -8.76 21.66 7.80
CA ALA A 88 -8.56 20.52 8.69
C ALA A 88 -8.41 21.02 10.13
N VAL A 89 -9.04 20.33 11.09
CA VAL A 89 -8.92 20.64 12.53
C VAL A 89 -7.48 20.48 13.01
N ASP A 90 -6.81 19.43 12.55
CA ASP A 90 -5.37 19.33 12.69
C ASP A 90 -4.69 20.28 11.71
N ARG A 91 -4.10 21.36 12.24
CA ARG A 91 -3.47 22.39 11.42
C ARG A 91 -2.28 21.87 10.62
N GLY A 92 -1.60 20.82 11.08
CA GLY A 92 -0.47 20.22 10.38
C GLY A 92 -0.85 19.52 9.07
N ILE A 93 -2.13 19.22 8.88
CA ILE A 93 -2.66 18.64 7.64
C ILE A 93 -2.89 19.68 6.55
N ASN A 94 -3.08 20.95 6.91
CA ASN A 94 -3.34 22.01 5.93
C ASN A 94 -2.06 22.34 5.14
N GLY A 95 -2.17 22.50 3.83
CA GLY A 95 -1.03 22.81 2.98
C GLY A 95 -1.23 22.39 1.53
N VAL A 96 -0.19 22.59 0.72
CA VAL A 96 -0.13 22.12 -0.67
C VAL A 96 0.48 20.73 -0.70
N TYR A 97 -0.20 19.82 -1.38
CA TYR A 97 0.17 18.43 -1.59
C TYR A 97 0.55 18.21 -3.04
N ASN A 98 1.72 17.60 -3.26
CA ASN A 98 2.23 17.34 -4.60
C ASN A 98 2.28 15.83 -4.84
N ALA A 99 1.96 15.42 -6.06
CA ALA A 99 2.01 14.02 -6.46
C ALA A 99 3.43 13.46 -6.34
N ARG A 100 3.51 12.20 -5.92
CA ARG A 100 4.73 11.42 -5.74
C ARG A 100 4.64 10.12 -6.51
N ASP A 101 5.80 9.56 -6.80
CA ASP A 101 5.90 8.27 -7.48
C ASP A 101 5.23 7.17 -6.64
N PRO A 102 4.26 6.40 -7.18
CA PRO A 102 3.64 5.28 -6.46
C PRO A 102 4.65 4.26 -5.92
N LYS A 103 5.86 4.17 -6.52
CA LYS A 103 6.93 3.29 -6.06
C LYS A 103 7.73 3.84 -4.88
N SER A 104 7.68 5.15 -4.64
CA SER A 104 8.31 5.75 -3.45
C SER A 104 7.43 5.55 -2.21
N ILE A 105 8.05 5.41 -1.03
CA ILE A 105 7.34 5.20 0.24
C ILE A 105 7.39 6.50 1.04
N PRO A 106 6.27 7.00 1.57
CA PRO A 106 6.26 8.20 2.40
C PRO A 106 7.14 8.05 3.64
N ALA A 107 7.90 9.08 3.98
CA ALA A 107 8.77 9.05 5.16
C ALA A 107 7.98 8.86 6.47
N GLY A 108 6.76 9.41 6.56
CA GLY A 108 5.85 9.20 7.67
C GLY A 108 5.44 7.74 7.83
N PHE A 109 5.16 7.05 6.71
CA PHE A 109 4.83 5.63 6.70
C PHE A 109 5.99 4.75 7.21
N VAL A 110 7.23 5.07 6.79
CA VAL A 110 8.43 4.39 7.30
C VAL A 110 8.56 4.56 8.82
N ARG A 111 8.37 5.79 9.33
CA ARG A 111 8.39 6.08 10.78
C ARG A 111 7.31 5.27 11.52
N MET A 112 6.10 5.20 10.97
CA MET A 112 5.02 4.42 11.54
C MET A 112 5.38 2.93 11.63
N CYS A 113 5.93 2.34 10.56
CA CYS A 113 6.35 0.93 10.56
C CYS A 113 7.39 0.62 11.64
N HIS A 114 8.37 1.50 11.81
CA HIS A 114 9.36 1.37 12.88
C HIS A 114 8.72 1.47 14.27
N LYS A 115 7.81 2.43 14.47
CA LYS A 115 7.10 2.64 15.74
C LYS A 115 6.16 1.48 16.09
N ALA A 116 5.57 0.83 15.10
CA ALA A 116 4.58 -0.24 15.28
C ALA A 116 5.20 -1.61 15.64
N GLY A 117 6.53 -1.72 15.67
CA GLY A 117 7.23 -2.97 15.99
C GLY A 117 8.41 -3.30 15.08
N GLY A 118 8.91 -2.33 14.30
CA GLY A 118 10.06 -2.55 13.43
C GLY A 118 9.73 -3.29 12.14
N PHE A 119 8.52 -3.13 11.60
CA PHE A 119 8.15 -3.78 10.34
C PHE A 119 8.94 -3.21 9.15
N ALA A 120 9.24 -4.06 8.17
CA ALA A 120 9.79 -3.63 6.89
C ALA A 120 8.73 -2.83 6.09
N PRO A 121 8.97 -1.57 5.70
CA PRO A 121 7.94 -0.73 5.10
C PRO A 121 7.47 -1.18 3.70
N ARG A 122 8.39 -1.65 2.85
CA ARG A 122 8.10 -1.96 1.44
C ARG A 122 7.00 -3.02 1.27
N PRO A 123 7.08 -4.21 1.90
CA PRO A 123 6.02 -5.21 1.78
C PRO A 123 4.64 -4.70 2.19
N ILE A 124 4.56 -3.91 3.27
CA ILE A 124 3.28 -3.37 3.75
C ILE A 124 2.75 -2.31 2.78
N TRP A 125 3.62 -1.45 2.26
CA TRP A 125 3.22 -0.44 1.27
C TRP A 125 2.77 -1.07 -0.05
N ASP A 126 3.40 -2.16 -0.47
CA ASP A 126 2.97 -2.96 -1.63
C ASP A 126 1.59 -3.59 -1.43
N GLU A 127 1.26 -4.03 -0.23
CA GLU A 127 -0.05 -4.61 0.10
C GLU A 127 -1.16 -3.55 0.17
N LEU A 128 -0.84 -2.33 0.61
CA LEU A 128 -1.81 -1.25 0.77
C LEU A 128 -2.07 -0.47 -0.52
N THR A 129 -1.15 -0.48 -1.47
CA THR A 129 -1.26 0.31 -2.71
C THR A 129 -1.38 -0.59 -3.92
N ASN A 130 -1.72 -0.02 -5.08
CA ASN A 130 -1.73 -0.75 -6.35
C ASN A 130 -0.42 -0.56 -7.15
N GLY A 131 0.57 0.15 -6.60
CA GLY A 131 1.82 0.48 -7.28
C GLY A 131 1.70 1.36 -8.53
N VAL A 132 0.51 1.93 -8.80
CA VAL A 132 0.19 2.70 -10.02
C VAL A 132 -0.39 4.08 -9.68
N THR A 133 -1.33 4.15 -8.73
CA THR A 133 -1.96 5.40 -8.28
C THR A 133 -0.94 6.26 -7.54
N PRO A 134 -0.71 7.52 -7.96
CA PRO A 134 0.18 8.40 -7.24
C PRO A 134 -0.37 8.68 -5.83
N TRP A 135 0.54 8.80 -4.87
CA TRP A 135 0.23 9.37 -3.57
C TRP A 135 0.69 10.83 -3.54
N PHE A 136 0.25 11.60 -2.55
CA PHE A 136 0.53 13.03 -2.47
C PHE A 136 1.19 13.39 -1.15
N GLU A 137 2.12 14.33 -1.17
CA GLU A 137 2.88 14.73 0.01
C GLU A 137 2.84 16.25 0.21
N SER A 138 2.64 16.68 1.45
CA SER A 138 2.83 18.07 1.86
C SER A 138 4.29 18.37 2.14
N LYS A 139 4.65 19.66 2.17
CA LYS A 139 5.99 20.09 2.58
C LYS A 139 6.38 19.60 3.99
N ASP A 140 5.40 19.44 4.87
CA ASP A 140 5.59 19.04 6.27
C ASP A 140 5.61 17.51 6.45
N GLY A 141 5.52 16.76 5.36
CA GLY A 141 5.62 15.29 5.35
C GLY A 141 4.33 14.56 5.71
N CYS A 142 3.19 15.26 5.77
CA CYS A 142 1.86 14.65 5.76
C CYS A 142 1.61 14.08 4.37
N PHE A 143 0.89 12.97 4.28
CA PHE A 143 0.72 12.28 3.00
C PHE A 143 -0.67 11.73 2.82
N MET A 144 -1.06 11.59 1.55
CA MET A 144 -2.38 11.16 1.13
C MET A 144 -2.24 10.05 0.09
N TYR A 145 -2.95 8.95 0.26
CA TYR A 145 -2.80 7.78 -0.61
C TYR A 145 -4.10 7.02 -0.78
N PHE A 146 -4.24 6.31 -1.89
CA PHE A 146 -5.33 5.35 -2.08
C PHE A 146 -4.92 4.01 -1.51
N ASN A 147 -5.69 3.53 -0.54
CA ASN A 147 -5.57 2.21 0.02
C ASN A 147 -6.44 1.24 -0.78
N CYS A 148 -5.81 0.34 -1.53
CA CYS A 148 -6.51 -0.61 -2.39
C CYS A 148 -7.25 -1.69 -1.58
N HIS A 149 -6.85 -1.92 -0.33
CA HIS A 149 -7.42 -2.94 0.53
C HIS A 149 -8.85 -2.61 0.98
N ASP A 150 -9.09 -1.36 1.39
CA ASP A 150 -10.42 -0.89 1.80
C ASP A 150 -11.11 0.02 0.78
N SER A 151 -10.45 0.26 -0.37
CA SER A 151 -10.92 1.12 -1.45
C SER A 151 -11.22 2.54 -0.99
N ARG A 152 -10.34 3.12 -0.16
CA ARG A 152 -10.48 4.48 0.37
C ARG A 152 -9.22 5.30 0.17
N TRP A 153 -9.41 6.60 0.03
CA TRP A 153 -8.33 7.57 0.17
C TRP A 153 -8.11 7.87 1.65
N TRP A 154 -6.85 7.95 2.05
CA TRP A 154 -6.42 8.23 3.42
C TRP A 154 -5.55 9.48 3.43
N ILE A 155 -5.62 10.25 4.53
CA ILE A 155 -4.64 11.27 4.89
C ILE A 155 -4.03 10.88 6.22
N ASP A 156 -2.72 10.76 6.22
CA ASP A 156 -1.93 10.50 7.40
C ASP A 156 -1.11 11.75 7.75
N ASP A 157 -0.92 12.00 9.03
CA ASP A 157 -0.03 13.04 9.51
C ASP A 157 1.44 12.70 9.20
N SER A 158 2.34 13.63 9.51
CA SER A 158 3.78 13.42 9.31
C SER A 158 4.35 12.27 10.15
N SER A 159 3.66 11.79 11.18
CA SER A 159 4.08 10.59 11.93
C SER A 159 3.62 9.27 11.29
N GLY A 160 2.80 9.33 10.23
CA GLY A 160 2.12 8.18 9.65
C GLY A 160 0.92 7.72 10.47
N SER A 161 0.34 8.61 11.29
CA SER A 161 -0.93 8.34 11.98
C SER A 161 -2.10 8.75 11.08
N PRO A 162 -3.09 7.88 10.87
CA PRO A 162 -4.22 8.21 10.01
C PRO A 162 -5.13 9.26 10.66
N MET A 163 -5.58 10.22 9.86
CA MET A 163 -6.36 11.37 10.33
C MET A 163 -7.73 11.45 9.66
N TYR A 164 -7.76 11.28 8.33
CA TYR A 164 -8.98 11.40 7.53
C TYR A 164 -9.05 10.30 6.48
N LEU A 165 -10.27 10.01 6.04
CA LEU A 165 -10.53 9.09 4.95
C LEU A 165 -11.71 9.56 4.10
N ALA A 166 -11.70 9.18 2.82
CA ALA A 166 -12.78 9.45 1.88
C ALA A 166 -12.99 8.27 0.93
N VAL A 167 -14.23 8.11 0.45
CA VAL A 167 -14.54 7.19 -0.64
C VAL A 167 -14.07 7.84 -1.95
N PRO A 168 -13.46 7.10 -2.90
CA PRO A 168 -13.10 7.65 -4.20
C PRO A 168 -14.33 8.19 -4.94
N ASP A 169 -14.10 9.24 -5.73
CA ASP A 169 -15.07 9.72 -6.73
C ASP A 169 -14.92 8.85 -8.01
N GLU A 170 -15.05 9.43 -9.20
CA GLU A 170 -14.99 8.71 -10.48
C GLU A 170 -13.58 8.21 -10.86
N SER A 171 -12.52 8.74 -10.23
CA SER A 171 -11.13 8.44 -10.58
C SER A 171 -10.33 7.95 -9.37
N LEU A 172 -9.52 6.92 -9.60
CA LEU A 172 -8.51 6.45 -8.64
C LEU A 172 -7.15 7.14 -8.83
N LEU A 173 -6.98 7.99 -9.84
CA LEU A 173 -5.73 8.72 -10.07
C LEU A 173 -5.62 9.97 -9.22
N LEU A 174 -6.76 10.52 -8.81
CA LEU A 174 -6.85 11.76 -8.04
C LEU A 174 -7.68 11.53 -6.79
N PRO A 175 -7.31 12.13 -5.65
CA PRO A 175 -8.12 12.08 -4.45
C PRO A 175 -9.43 12.85 -4.65
N PRO A 176 -10.51 12.46 -3.95
CA PRO A 176 -11.78 13.15 -4.03
C PRO A 176 -11.66 14.54 -3.40
N ILE A 177 -12.34 15.52 -3.99
CA ILE A 177 -12.39 16.89 -3.44
C ILE A 177 -13.28 16.93 -2.17
N ASN A 178 -14.28 16.04 -2.13
CA ASN A 178 -15.32 16.01 -1.12
C ASN A 178 -15.35 14.65 -0.40
N GLY A 179 -16.26 14.50 0.57
CA GLY A 179 -16.52 13.20 1.20
C GLY A 179 -15.55 12.81 2.32
N TRP A 180 -14.58 13.66 2.65
CA TRP A 180 -13.66 13.44 3.76
C TRP A 180 -14.37 13.41 5.11
N VAL A 181 -13.96 12.46 5.95
CA VAL A 181 -14.40 12.32 7.34
C VAL A 181 -13.22 11.97 8.24
N THR A 182 -13.34 12.26 9.53
CA THR A 182 -12.40 11.77 10.56
C THR A 182 -12.51 10.25 10.71
N LEU A 183 -11.57 9.63 11.42
CA LEU A 183 -11.65 8.20 11.77
C LEU A 183 -12.90 7.82 12.58
N THR A 184 -13.54 8.78 13.24
CA THR A 184 -14.82 8.58 13.95
C THR A 184 -16.04 8.77 13.04
N GLY A 185 -15.82 8.95 11.73
CA GLY A 185 -16.88 9.15 10.74
C GLY A 185 -17.50 10.56 10.75
N ARG A 186 -16.89 11.52 11.45
CA ARG A 186 -17.44 12.87 11.56
C ARG A 186 -16.98 13.73 10.38
N LYS A 187 -17.94 14.43 9.76
CA LYS A 187 -17.66 15.48 8.76
C LYS A 187 -17.16 16.77 9.40
N ALA A 188 -17.54 17.04 10.66
CA ALA A 188 -17.09 18.20 11.39
C ALA A 188 -15.57 18.15 11.56
N GLY A 189 -14.87 19.14 11.00
CA GLY A 189 -13.42 19.24 11.04
C GLY A 189 -12.66 18.49 9.95
N ALA A 190 -13.38 17.88 8.99
CA ALA A 190 -12.78 17.32 7.80
C ALA A 190 -12.21 18.42 6.88
N PRO A 191 -11.13 18.12 6.15
CA PRO A 191 -10.52 19.08 5.23
C PRO A 191 -11.43 19.45 4.06
N ARG A 192 -11.18 20.63 3.51
CA ARG A 192 -11.62 21.05 2.18
C ARG A 192 -10.45 20.98 1.22
N MET A 193 -10.68 20.44 0.03
CA MET A 193 -9.65 20.27 -0.99
C MET A 193 -9.98 21.05 -2.25
N ASN A 194 -8.96 21.46 -2.99
CA ASN A 194 -9.09 21.99 -4.35
C ASN A 194 -7.84 21.63 -5.14
N PHE A 195 -7.98 21.28 -6.42
CA PHE A 195 -6.82 21.17 -7.32
C PHE A 195 -6.32 22.57 -7.71
N ILE A 196 -5.00 22.72 -7.79
CA ILE A 196 -4.32 23.97 -8.16
C ILE A 196 -3.23 23.73 -9.20
#